data_AF-A0A2V5ZIL5-F1
#
_entry.id   AF-A0A2V5ZIL5-F1
#
_cell.length_a   1.000
_cell.length_b   1.000
_cell.length_c   1.000
_cell.angle_alpha   90.00
_cell.angle_beta   90.00
_cell.angle_gamma   90.00
#
_symmetry.space_group_name_H-M   'P 1'
#
loop_
_entity.id
_entity.type
_entity.pdbx_description
1 polymer ?
#
loop_
_entity_poly.entity_id
_entity_poly.type
_entity_poly.pdbx_seq_one_letter_code
_entity_poly.pdbx_strand_id
1 'polypeptide(L)' 'MISVHVYEVRPRKNHRGVDLISDALPFGRLWYAEPNAASNAVGYTMHRSRSHDAVIRVYDAAGNVIETHEHAGDFREP' A
#
# COMPACT_ATOMS: atom_id res chain seq x y z
N MET A 1 11.82 -6.47 -18.20
CA MET A 1 11.47 -5.23 -17.49
C MET A 1 10.84 -5.67 -16.19
N ILE A 2 11.51 -5.49 -15.05
CA ILE A 2 10.98 -5.92 -13.75
C ILE A 2 9.77 -5.03 -13.46
N SER A 3 8.58 -5.62 -13.39
CA SER A 3 7.35 -4.89 -13.12
C SER A 3 7.23 -4.70 -11.61
N VAL A 4 7.53 -3.49 -11.13
CA VAL A 4 7.40 -3.14 -9.71
C VAL A 4 5.98 -2.65 -9.45
N HIS A 5 5.28 -3.28 -8.51
CA HIS A 5 3.97 -2.80 -8.09
C HIS A 5 4.11 -1.61 -7.15
N VAL A 6 3.43 -0.52 -7.50
CA VAL A 6 3.39 0.67 -6.65
C VAL A 6 2.06 0.72 -5.93
N TYR A 7 2.13 0.88 -4.62
CA TYR A 7 0.98 1.05 -3.75
C TYR A 7 1.06 2.39 -3.02
N GLU A 8 -0.07 3.07 -2.95
CA GLU A 8 -0.19 4.35 -2.24
C GLU A 8 -1.21 4.24 -1.12
N VAL A 9 -0.79 4.57 0.10
CA VAL A 9 -1.66 4.72 1.26
C VAL A 9 -1.87 6.21 1.48
N ARG A 10 -3.10 6.68 1.26
CA ARG A 10 -3.44 8.10 1.28
C ARG A 10 -4.53 8.42 2.29
N PRO A 11 -4.35 9.42 3.18
CA PRO A 11 -5.40 9.89 4.06
C PRO A 11 -6.62 10.36 3.28
N ARG A 12 -7.81 10.02 3.77
CA ARG A 12 -9.05 10.51 3.16
C ARG A 12 -9.29 11.97 3.52
N LYS A 13 -9.92 12.72 2.60
CA LYS A 13 -10.35 14.11 2.82
C LYS A 13 -11.26 14.30 4.05
N ASN A 14 -12.01 13.28 4.41
CA ASN A 14 -12.89 13.32 5.59
C ASN A 14 -12.19 12.89 6.89
N HIS A 15 -10.88 12.63 6.84
CA HIS A 15 -10.05 12.14 7.96
C HIS A 15 -10.55 10.83 8.61
N ARG A 16 -11.41 10.06 7.92
CA ARG A 16 -11.94 8.78 8.39
C ARG A 16 -11.20 7.61 7.74
N GLY A 17 -9.92 7.51 8.07
CA GLY A 17 -9.03 6.44 7.62
C GLY A 17 -8.27 6.77 6.34
N VAL A 18 -7.88 5.73 5.61
CA VAL A 18 -7.00 5.82 4.43
C VAL A 18 -7.53 5.04 3.24
N ASP A 19 -7.17 5.49 2.07
CA ASP A 19 -7.31 4.75 0.82
C ASP A 19 -5.99 4.04 0.50
N LEU A 20 -6.08 2.75 0.19
CA LEU A 20 -5.00 2.00 -0.46
C LEU A 20 -5.30 1.96 -1.96
N ILE A 21 -4.40 2.50 -2.77
CA ILE A 21 -4.57 2.65 -4.23
C ILE A 21 -3.41 1.97 -4.93
N SER A 22 -3.71 1.16 -5.95
CA SER A 22 -2.71 0.57 -6.84
C SER A 22 -3.40 -0.03 -8.07
N ASP A 23 -2.72 -0.01 -9.20
CA ASP A 23 -3.11 -0.72 -10.43
C ASP A 23 -3.08 -2.25 -10.26
N ALA A 24 -2.31 -2.75 -9.29
CA ALA A 24 -2.25 -4.16 -8.91
C ALA A 24 -3.49 -4.66 -8.16
N LEU A 25 -4.40 -3.77 -7.73
CA LEU A 25 -5.64 -4.14 -7.02
C LEU A 25 -6.75 -4.50 -8.03
N PRO A 26 -7.61 -5.51 -7.74
CA PRO A 26 -8.64 -5.95 -8.68
C PRO A 26 -9.73 -4.89 -8.87
N PHE A 27 -9.87 -3.98 -7.90
CA PHE A 27 -10.82 -2.88 -7.87
C PHE A 27 -10.13 -1.51 -7.94
N GLY A 28 -8.81 -1.48 -8.14
CA GLY A 28 -7.99 -0.27 -8.13
C GLY A 28 -7.81 0.44 -6.78
N ARG A 29 -8.72 0.21 -5.81
CA ARG A 29 -8.71 0.88 -4.50
C ARG A 29 -9.40 0.08 -3.40
N LEU A 30 -8.88 0.17 -2.18
CA LEU A 30 -9.47 -0.35 -0.94
C LEU A 30 -9.52 0.74 0.13
N TRP A 31 -10.44 0.63 1.09
CA TRP A 31 -10.63 1.59 2.19
C TRP A 31 -10.44 0.91 3.55
N TYR A 32 -9.64 1.54 4.42
CA TYR A 32 -9.48 1.17 5.82
C TYR A 32 -9.95 2.32 6.71
N ALA A 33 -10.82 2.05 7.68
CA ALA A 33 -11.45 3.05 8.55
C ALA A 33 -11.19 2.86 10.05
N GLU A 34 -10.52 1.78 10.42
CA GLU A 34 -10.27 1.36 11.80
C GLU A 34 -9.12 2.15 12.45
N PRO A 35 -8.97 2.09 13.78
CA PRO A 35 -7.70 2.45 14.43
C PRO A 35 -6.55 1.72 13.73
N ASN A 36 -5.46 2.42 13.43
CA ASN A 36 -4.31 1.91 12.66
C ASN A 36 -4.58 1.59 11.18
N ALA A 37 -5.59 2.24 10.57
CA ALA A 37 -5.91 2.07 9.15
C ALA A 37 -4.69 2.10 8.20
N ALA A 38 -3.73 2.99 8.45
CA ALA A 38 -2.49 3.08 7.68
C ALA A 38 -1.64 1.80 7.80
N SER A 39 -1.38 1.35 9.02
CA SER A 39 -0.61 0.13 9.29
C SER A 39 -1.32 -1.12 8.73
N ASN A 40 -2.65 -1.19 8.82
CA ASN A 40 -3.42 -2.29 8.24
C ASN A 40 -3.32 -2.30 6.71
N ALA A 41 -3.36 -1.14 6.05
CA ALA A 41 -3.17 -1.01 4.62
C ALA A 41 -1.75 -1.43 4.18
N VAL A 42 -0.72 -1.02 4.93
CA VAL A 42 0.67 -1.44 4.69
C VAL A 42 0.82 -2.96 4.84
N GLY A 43 0.28 -3.53 5.92
CA GLY A 43 0.35 -4.97 6.18
C GLY A 43 -0.35 -5.80 5.10
N TYR A 44 -1.53 -5.37 4.66
CA TYR A 44 -2.22 -6.00 3.53
C TYR A 44 -1.38 -5.94 2.25
N THR A 45 -0.77 -4.79 1.99
CA THR A 45 0.03 -4.57 0.79
C THR A 45 1.26 -5.47 0.78
N MET A 46 2.02 -5.52 1.88
CA MET A 46 3.17 -6.41 2.05
C MET A 46 2.81 -7.87 1.80
N HIS A 47 1.67 -8.31 2.34
CA HIS A 47 1.20 -9.68 2.14
C HIS A 47 0.88 -9.96 0.67
N ARG A 48 0.21 -9.02 0.00
CA ARG A 48 -0.20 -9.13 -1.40
C ARG A 48 0.99 -9.08 -2.36
N SER A 49 2.02 -8.32 -2.03
CA SER A 49 3.23 -8.20 -2.84
C SER A 49 4.26 -9.29 -2.59
N ARG A 50 4.00 -10.30 -1.75
CA ARG A 50 5.03 -11.30 -1.36
C ARG A 50 5.81 -11.94 -2.53
N SER A 51 5.16 -12.13 -3.68
CA SER A 51 5.77 -12.73 -4.87
C SER A 51 6.20 -11.71 -5.94
N HIS A 52 6.12 -10.40 -5.65
CA HIS A 52 6.40 -9.33 -6.60
C HIS A 52 7.21 -8.21 -5.95
N ASP A 53 8.14 -7.63 -6.69
CA ASP A 53 8.80 -6.41 -6.22
C ASP A 53 7.75 -5.30 -6.06
N ALA A 54 7.76 -4.63 -4.91
CA ALA A 54 6.79 -3.59 -4.61
C ALA A 54 7.35 -2.42 -3.83
N VAL A 55 6.79 -1.24 -4.10
CA VAL A 55 7.04 -0.01 -3.35
C VAL A 55 5.73 0.48 -2.76
N ILE A 56 5.71 0.71 -1.45
CA ILE A 56 4.55 1.16 -0.69
C ILE A 56 4.86 2.57 -0.18
N ARG A 57 4.09 3.56 -0.61
CA ARG A 57 4.24 4.96 -0.19
C ARG A 57 3.09 5.34 0.73
N VAL A 58 3.42 5.80 1.92
CA VAL A 58 2.44 6.39 2.84
C VAL A 58 2.53 7.90 2.75
N TYR A 59 1.40 8.53 2.50
CA TYR A 59 1.29 9.97 2.38
C TYR A 59 0.69 10.60 3.65
N ASP A 60 1.07 11.84 3.95
CA ASP A 60 0.34 12.68 4.89
C ASP A 60 -0.88 13.36 4.22
N ALA A 61 -1.62 14.17 4.98
CA ALA A 61 -2.78 14.89 4.48
C ALA A 61 -2.42 16.03 3.49
N ALA A 62 -1.16 16.50 3.51
CA ALA A 62 -0.65 17.49 2.56
C ALA A 62 -0.18 16.85 1.24
N GLY A 63 -0.15 15.52 1.17
CA GLY A 63 0.30 14.78 -0.01
C GLY A 63 1.81 14.57 -0.07
N ASN A 64 2.53 14.75 1.04
CA ASN A 64 3.94 14.41 1.14
C ASN A 64 4.10 12.94 1.52
N VAL A 65 5.10 12.27 0.96
CA VAL A 65 5.47 10.92 1.40
C VAL A 65 6.13 11.03 2.77
N ILE A 66 5.57 10.34 3.77
CA ILE A 66 6.11 10.30 5.14
C ILE A 66 6.76 8.96 5.47
N GLU A 67 6.45 7.91 4.71
CA GLU A 67 7.04 6.59 4.86
C GLU A 67 7.10 5.91 3.49
N THR A 68 8.16 5.14 3.26
CA THR A 68 8.32 4.31 2.07
C THR A 68 8.81 2.94 2.49
N HIS A 69 8.15 1.90 2.01
CA HIS A 69 8.59 0.53 2.18
C HIS A 69 8.89 -0.08 0.82
N GLU A 70 10.00 -0.80 0.76
CA GLU A 70 10.36 -1.62 -0.39
C GLU A 70 10.26 -3.09 0.00
N HIS A 71 9.69 -3.89 -0.90
CA HIS A 71 9.55 -5.32 -0.72
C HIS A 71 10.12 -6.03 -1.93
N ALA A 72 11.07 -6.94 -1.69
CA ALA A 72 11.59 -7.83 -2.72
C ALA A 72 10.63 -9.02 -2.87
N GLY A 73 10.18 -9.28 -4.09
CA GLY A 73 9.26 -10.37 -4.41
C GLY A 73 9.93 -11.73 -4.48
N ASP A 74 10.81 -12.06 -3.53
CA ASP A 74 11.63 -13.27 -3.56
C ASP A 74 10.94 -14.49 -2.93
N PHE A 75 9.65 -14.38 -2.58
CA PHE A 75 8.89 -15.50 -2.05
C PHE A 75 8.84 -16.66 -3.05
N ARG A 76 9.43 -17.78 -2.66
CA ARG A 76 9.38 -19.06 -3.35
C ARG A 76 8.47 -20.01 -2.58
N GLU A 77 7.64 -20.78 -3.28
CA GLU A 77 6.89 -21.87 -2.66
C GLU A 77 7.85 -22.92 -2.07
N PRO A 78 7.46 -23.59 -0.96
CA PRO A 78 8.29 -24.61 -0.31
C PRO A 78 8.69 -25.78 -1.22
#